data_AF-E1LTB6-F1
#
_entry.id   AF-E1LTB6-F1
#
_cell.length_a   1.000
_cell.length_b   1.000
_cell.length_c   1.000
_cell.angle_alpha   90.00
_cell.angle_beta   90.00
_cell.angle_gamma   90.00
#
_symmetry.space_group_name_H-M   'P 1'
#
loop_
_entity.id
_entity.type
_entity.pdbx_description
1 polymer ?
#
loop_
_entity_poly.entity_id
_entity_poly.type
_entity_poly.pdbx_seq_one_letter_code
_entity_poly.pdbx_strand_id
1 'polypeptide(L)'
;MKFLTLNTHSWMEKEAEEKFQILLEDILEKDYDLICFQEINQEITSPEVEVNDLYKSLPAAEPIHQDHYVRLLVEKLSEQGKNYYWTWAYNHIGYDRYHEGVAILSKTPIEAREILVSDVDDPTDYHTRRVALAETAVDGKELAVASVHLSWWDKGFQEEWARFEAVLKELNKPLLLAGDFNNPAGQEGYQAILASPLGLQDAFEVAQEKSGSYTVPPEIDGWKGNTEPLRIDYVFTTKELAVENLHVVFDGNKSPQVSDHYGLNAILNWK
;
A
#
# COMPACT_ATOMS: atom_id res chain seq x y z
N MET A 1 9.34 13.39 6.87
CA MET A 1 8.96 12.29 5.96
C MET A 1 7.62 12.56 5.27
N LYS A 2 7.61 12.63 3.93
CA LYS A 2 6.39 12.64 3.10
C LYS A 2 6.01 11.22 2.71
N PHE A 3 4.77 10.84 2.90
CA PHE A 3 4.28 9.48 2.71
C PHE A 3 3.02 9.45 1.85
N LEU A 4 2.88 8.43 1.01
CA LEU A 4 1.66 8.13 0.25
C LEU A 4 1.28 6.66 0.41
N THR A 5 -0.01 6.37 0.59
CA THR A 5 -0.57 5.04 0.30
C THR A 5 -1.77 5.15 -0.62
N LEU A 6 -1.93 4.17 -1.52
CA LEU A 6 -3.03 4.10 -2.46
C LEU A 6 -3.24 2.65 -2.94
N ASN A 7 -4.45 2.13 -2.82
CA ASN A 7 -4.89 1.02 -3.66
C ASN A 7 -5.12 1.56 -5.07
N THR A 8 -4.39 1.01 -6.04
CA THR A 8 -4.32 1.61 -7.39
C THR A 8 -5.33 1.04 -8.38
N HIS A 9 -5.95 -0.10 -8.07
CA HIS A 9 -6.80 -0.85 -9.01
C HIS A 9 -6.15 -0.92 -10.42
N SER A 10 -4.84 -1.22 -10.43
CA SER A 10 -3.98 -0.86 -11.55
C SER A 10 -4.38 -1.57 -12.85
N TRP A 11 -4.40 -0.83 -13.96
CA TRP A 11 -4.86 -1.27 -15.29
C TRP A 11 -6.33 -1.67 -15.43
N MET A 12 -7.10 -1.64 -14.35
CA MET A 12 -8.52 -2.01 -14.35
C MET A 12 -9.45 -0.81 -14.42
N GLU A 13 -8.92 0.37 -14.12
CA GLU A 13 -9.65 1.62 -14.21
C GLU A 13 -9.98 2.02 -15.66
N LYS A 14 -11.13 2.69 -15.83
CA LYS A 14 -11.37 3.47 -17.06
C LYS A 14 -10.32 4.57 -17.18
N GLU A 15 -9.86 4.81 -18.39
CA GLU A 15 -8.83 5.84 -18.68
C GLU A 15 -7.54 5.59 -17.87
N ALA A 16 -7.17 4.32 -17.67
CA ALA A 16 -6.03 3.91 -16.84
C ALA A 16 -4.72 4.64 -17.15
N GLU A 17 -4.43 4.90 -18.43
CA GLU A 17 -3.22 5.66 -18.82
C GLU A 17 -3.23 7.12 -18.34
N GLU A 18 -4.40 7.78 -18.40
CA GLU A 18 -4.56 9.15 -17.91
C GLU A 18 -4.42 9.21 -16.40
N LYS A 19 -5.06 8.26 -15.69
CA LYS A 19 -4.96 8.13 -14.24
C LYS A 19 -3.54 7.83 -13.77
N PHE A 20 -2.84 6.96 -14.48
CA PHE A 20 -1.42 6.68 -14.27
C PHE A 20 -0.59 7.95 -14.42
N GLN A 21 -0.84 8.77 -15.45
CA GLN A 21 -0.12 10.01 -15.68
C GLN A 21 -0.37 11.04 -14.57
N ILE A 22 -1.61 11.15 -14.08
CA ILE A 22 -1.96 12.02 -12.95
C ILE A 22 -1.20 11.59 -11.68
N LEU A 23 -1.17 10.29 -11.38
CA LEU A 23 -0.43 9.76 -10.24
C LEU A 23 1.08 10.02 -10.37
N LEU A 24 1.64 9.82 -11.56
CA LEU A 24 3.05 10.12 -11.84
C LEU A 24 3.37 11.59 -11.59
N GLU A 25 2.55 12.51 -12.08
CA GLU A 25 2.72 13.95 -11.88
C GLU A 25 2.64 14.34 -10.40
N ASP A 26 1.70 13.77 -9.65
CA ASP A 26 1.58 13.99 -8.21
C ASP A 26 2.86 13.56 -7.46
N ILE A 27 3.42 12.40 -7.81
CA ILE A 27 4.63 11.87 -7.18
C ILE A 27 5.85 12.70 -7.56
N LEU A 28 5.94 13.18 -8.80
CA LEU A 28 7.01 14.08 -9.25
C LEU A 28 6.98 15.42 -8.48
N GLU A 29 5.79 16.01 -8.32
CA GLU A 29 5.61 17.29 -7.63
C GLU A 29 5.88 17.16 -6.13
N LYS A 30 5.24 16.18 -5.48
CA LYS A 30 5.29 16.05 -4.02
C LYS A 30 6.55 15.38 -3.53
N ASP A 31 7.20 14.57 -4.37
CA ASP A 31 8.48 13.94 -4.11
C ASP A 31 8.46 13.17 -2.78
N TYR A 32 7.60 12.16 -2.70
CA TYR A 32 7.39 11.36 -1.49
C TYR A 32 8.67 10.62 -1.06
N ASP A 33 8.89 10.45 0.24
CA ASP A 33 10.03 9.68 0.73
C ASP A 33 9.75 8.18 0.70
N LEU A 34 8.50 7.80 0.96
CA LEU A 34 8.00 6.44 1.00
C LEU A 34 6.60 6.36 0.37
N ILE A 35 6.33 5.29 -0.36
CA ILE A 35 5.03 5.02 -0.97
C ILE A 35 4.66 3.54 -0.77
N CYS A 36 3.42 3.27 -0.38
CA CYS A 36 2.83 1.93 -0.35
C CYS A 36 1.71 1.84 -1.39
N PHE A 37 1.76 0.84 -2.26
CA PHE A 37 0.70 0.58 -3.22
C PHE A 37 0.10 -0.80 -3.05
N GLN A 38 -1.20 -0.89 -3.32
CA GLN A 38 -1.98 -2.12 -3.35
C GLN A 38 -2.59 -2.32 -4.75
N GLU A 39 -2.97 -3.58 -5.03
CA GLU A 39 -3.48 -4.03 -6.34
C GLU A 39 -2.58 -3.62 -7.49
N ILE A 40 -1.28 -3.89 -7.32
CA ILE A 40 -0.27 -3.70 -8.36
C ILE A 40 -0.28 -4.90 -9.28
N ASN A 41 -0.56 -4.63 -10.56
CA ASN A 41 -0.82 -5.61 -11.58
C ASN A 41 0.23 -5.58 -12.70
N GLN A 42 0.44 -6.76 -13.27
CA GLN A 42 1.01 -6.98 -14.61
C GLN A 42 0.22 -8.10 -15.30
N GLU A 43 0.06 -8.07 -16.62
CA GLU A 43 -0.59 -9.15 -17.37
C GLU A 43 0.22 -10.44 -17.28
N ILE A 44 -0.44 -11.58 -17.10
CA ILE A 44 0.22 -12.90 -17.04
C ILE A 44 0.91 -13.24 -18.37
N THR A 45 0.36 -12.75 -19.49
CA THR A 45 0.84 -13.11 -20.83
C THR A 45 1.77 -12.09 -21.47
N SER A 46 2.01 -10.94 -20.83
CA SER A 46 2.91 -9.94 -21.37
C SER A 46 4.37 -10.43 -21.30
N PRO A 47 5.27 -9.92 -22.17
CA PRO A 47 6.67 -10.28 -22.11
C PRO A 47 7.35 -9.88 -20.80
N GLU A 48 8.14 -10.81 -20.26
CA GLU A 48 9.10 -10.56 -19.19
C GLU A 48 10.16 -9.53 -19.60
N VAL A 49 10.61 -8.74 -18.64
CA VAL A 49 11.67 -7.73 -18.82
C VAL A 49 12.63 -7.73 -17.63
N GLU A 50 13.89 -7.44 -17.93
CA GLU A 50 14.89 -7.19 -16.90
C GLU A 50 14.63 -5.85 -16.21
N VAL A 51 14.91 -5.80 -14.91
CA VAL A 51 14.80 -4.58 -14.09
C VAL A 51 16.14 -4.26 -13.45
N ASN A 52 16.34 -2.98 -13.11
CA ASN A 52 17.60 -2.52 -12.54
C ASN A 52 17.77 -2.90 -11.05
N ASP A 53 18.95 -2.63 -10.50
CA ASP A 53 19.34 -2.98 -9.13
C ASP A 53 18.54 -2.25 -8.02
N LEU A 54 17.69 -1.28 -8.38
CA LEU A 54 16.79 -0.62 -7.42
C LEU A 54 15.62 -1.53 -7.04
N TYR A 55 15.27 -2.52 -7.88
CA TYR A 55 14.30 -3.54 -7.53
C TYR A 55 14.89 -4.56 -6.56
N LYS A 56 14.16 -4.87 -5.49
CA LYS A 56 14.46 -5.94 -4.52
C LYS A 56 13.42 -7.03 -4.67
N SER A 57 13.76 -8.04 -5.46
CA SER A 57 12.93 -9.24 -5.68
C SER A 57 12.70 -10.01 -4.37
N LEU A 58 11.50 -10.58 -4.25
CA LEU A 58 11.08 -11.39 -3.11
C LEU A 58 10.92 -12.85 -3.53
N PRO A 59 11.02 -13.83 -2.60
CA PRO A 59 11.06 -15.24 -2.94
C PRO A 59 9.87 -15.77 -3.77
N ALA A 60 8.66 -15.28 -3.51
CA ALA A 60 7.46 -15.69 -4.25
C ALA A 60 7.12 -14.77 -5.43
N ALA A 61 7.96 -13.76 -5.74
CA ALA A 61 7.67 -12.84 -6.83
C ALA A 61 7.75 -13.54 -8.20
N GLU A 62 6.75 -13.29 -9.05
CA GLU A 62 6.83 -13.62 -10.47
C GLU A 62 7.86 -12.71 -11.19
N PRO A 63 8.42 -13.15 -12.33
CA PRO A 63 9.23 -12.29 -13.17
C PRO A 63 8.51 -11.00 -13.52
N ILE A 64 9.24 -9.88 -13.56
CA ILE A 64 8.63 -8.59 -13.88
C ILE A 64 8.33 -8.52 -15.37
N HIS A 65 7.11 -8.08 -15.72
CA HIS A 65 6.71 -7.90 -17.11
C HIS A 65 6.73 -6.44 -17.57
N GLN A 66 6.71 -6.25 -18.89
CA GLN A 66 6.80 -4.92 -19.52
C GLN A 66 5.67 -3.95 -19.13
N ASP A 67 4.58 -4.43 -18.57
CA ASP A 67 3.42 -3.64 -18.18
C ASP A 67 3.24 -3.58 -16.65
N HIS A 68 4.19 -4.09 -15.87
CA HIS A 68 4.16 -4.00 -14.42
C HIS A 68 4.01 -2.54 -13.97
N TYR A 69 2.91 -2.23 -13.28
CA TYR A 69 2.48 -0.85 -13.00
C TYR A 69 3.56 -0.02 -12.31
N VAL A 70 4.13 -0.57 -11.23
CA VAL A 70 5.21 0.11 -10.47
C VAL A 70 6.50 0.21 -11.28
N ARG A 71 6.79 -0.75 -12.18
CA ARG A 71 8.01 -0.69 -13.01
C ARG A 71 7.95 0.51 -13.93
N LEU A 72 6.83 0.66 -14.65
CA LEU A 72 6.60 1.82 -15.53
C LEU A 72 6.67 3.13 -14.74
N LEU A 73 6.12 3.15 -13.53
CA LEU A 73 6.13 4.34 -12.67
C LEU A 73 7.57 4.73 -12.28
N VAL A 74 8.36 3.81 -11.72
CA VAL A 74 9.72 4.11 -11.25
C VAL A 74 10.67 4.46 -12.40
N GLU A 75 10.48 3.88 -13.59
CA GLU A 75 11.27 4.23 -14.77
C GLU A 75 11.01 5.67 -15.23
N LYS A 76 9.73 6.07 -15.32
CA LYS A 76 9.36 7.45 -15.66
C LYS A 76 9.79 8.46 -14.60
N LEU A 77 9.75 8.08 -13.33
CA LEU A 77 10.30 8.89 -12.24
C LEU A 77 11.83 9.03 -12.38
N SER A 78 12.53 7.95 -12.72
CA SER A 78 13.98 7.96 -12.93
C SER A 78 14.41 8.84 -14.10
N GLU A 79 13.62 8.91 -15.19
CA GLU A 79 13.84 9.82 -16.31
C GLU A 79 13.85 11.30 -15.88
N GLN A 80 13.11 11.62 -14.81
CA GLN A 80 13.05 12.95 -14.19
C GLN A 80 14.01 13.11 -13.00
N GLY A 81 14.94 12.17 -12.81
CA GLY A 81 15.94 12.21 -11.74
C GLY A 81 15.42 11.81 -10.36
N LYS A 82 14.22 11.20 -10.27
CA LYS A 82 13.62 10.69 -9.04
C LYS A 82 13.78 9.17 -8.98
N ASN A 83 14.79 8.70 -8.26
CA ASN A 83 15.08 7.27 -8.12
C ASN A 83 14.45 6.70 -6.86
N TYR A 84 13.79 5.54 -6.99
CA TYR A 84 13.21 4.80 -5.87
C TYR A 84 13.75 3.37 -5.87
N TYR A 85 14.18 2.90 -4.70
CA TYR A 85 14.27 1.48 -4.40
C TYR A 85 12.86 0.95 -4.24
N TRP A 86 12.59 -0.24 -4.74
CA TRP A 86 11.25 -0.79 -4.70
C TRP A 86 11.23 -2.29 -4.58
N THR A 87 10.12 -2.81 -4.05
CA THR A 87 9.86 -4.24 -3.94
C THR A 87 8.37 -4.49 -4.21
N TRP A 88 8.03 -5.72 -4.58
CA TRP A 88 6.68 -6.14 -4.88
C TRP A 88 6.48 -7.56 -4.35
N ALA A 89 5.50 -7.73 -3.45
CA ALA A 89 5.08 -9.01 -2.94
C ALA A 89 3.89 -9.51 -3.76
N TYR A 90 4.09 -10.61 -4.46
CA TYR A 90 3.09 -11.25 -5.29
C TYR A 90 2.07 -12.01 -4.43
N ASN A 91 0.78 -11.78 -4.69
CA ASN A 91 -0.30 -12.39 -3.95
C ASN A 91 -0.90 -13.56 -4.74
N HIS A 92 -1.60 -13.25 -5.82
CA HIS A 92 -2.38 -14.22 -6.58
C HIS A 92 -2.69 -13.73 -7.99
N ILE A 93 -3.32 -14.60 -8.78
CA ILE A 93 -3.88 -14.29 -10.08
C ILE A 93 -5.18 -13.50 -9.89
N GLY A 94 -5.13 -12.20 -10.15
CA GLY A 94 -6.29 -11.32 -10.15
C GLY A 94 -7.05 -11.41 -11.47
N TYR A 95 -8.38 -11.50 -11.39
CA TYR A 95 -9.28 -11.42 -12.55
C TYR A 95 -8.94 -12.40 -13.71
N ASP A 96 -8.37 -13.56 -13.39
CA ASP A 96 -7.86 -14.56 -14.36
C ASP A 96 -6.87 -14.01 -15.40
N ARG A 97 -6.25 -12.85 -15.11
CA ARG A 97 -5.54 -12.04 -16.11
C ARG A 97 -4.24 -11.45 -15.61
N TYR A 98 -4.20 -11.04 -14.34
CA TYR A 98 -3.10 -10.29 -13.77
C TYR A 98 -2.36 -11.10 -12.72
N HIS A 99 -1.04 -10.95 -12.66
CA HIS A 99 -0.35 -11.17 -11.40
C HIS A 99 -0.59 -9.94 -10.52
N GLU A 100 -1.32 -10.10 -9.42
CA GLU A 100 -1.65 -9.03 -8.47
C GLU A 100 -0.76 -9.11 -7.23
N GLY A 101 -0.34 -7.95 -6.71
CA GLY A 101 0.39 -7.88 -5.45
C GLY A 101 0.40 -6.50 -4.82
N VAL A 102 1.27 -6.32 -3.82
CA VAL A 102 1.48 -5.06 -3.10
C VAL A 102 2.92 -4.59 -3.22
N ALA A 103 3.15 -3.28 -3.30
CA ALA A 103 4.48 -2.72 -3.52
C ALA A 103 4.85 -1.65 -2.47
N ILE A 104 6.16 -1.50 -2.27
CA ILE A 104 6.75 -0.41 -1.50
C ILE A 104 7.80 0.28 -2.38
N LEU A 105 7.79 1.61 -2.38
CA LEU A 105 8.84 2.46 -2.96
C LEU A 105 9.48 3.30 -1.86
N SER A 106 10.81 3.43 -1.90
CA SER A 106 11.59 4.24 -0.97
C SER A 106 12.69 5.01 -1.69
N LYS A 107 12.93 6.27 -1.30
CA LYS A 107 14.10 7.04 -1.77
C LYS A 107 15.42 6.51 -1.22
N THR A 108 15.39 5.76 -0.12
CA THR A 108 16.57 5.18 0.52
C THR A 108 16.59 3.67 0.33
N PRO A 109 17.78 3.03 0.38
CA PRO A 109 17.89 1.58 0.21
C PRO A 109 16.96 0.82 1.17
N ILE A 110 16.43 -0.29 0.69
CA ILE A 110 15.52 -1.16 1.45
C ILE A 110 16.11 -2.56 1.61
N GLU A 111 15.92 -3.15 2.79
CA GLU A 111 15.96 -4.60 3.00
C GLU A 111 14.51 -5.09 3.01
N ALA A 112 14.13 -5.89 2.00
CA ALA A 112 12.74 -6.27 1.77
C ALA A 112 12.50 -7.77 2.05
N ARG A 113 11.31 -8.07 2.55
CA ARG A 113 10.77 -9.44 2.66
C ARG A 113 9.25 -9.43 2.48
N GLU A 114 8.71 -10.59 2.11
CA GLU A 114 7.28 -10.84 2.08
C GLU A 114 6.84 -11.60 3.34
N ILE A 115 5.60 -11.37 3.76
CA ILE A 115 4.96 -12.13 4.83
C ILE A 115 3.69 -12.76 4.25
N LEU A 116 3.67 -14.09 4.14
CA LEU A 116 2.43 -14.81 3.88
C LEU A 116 1.51 -14.69 5.09
N VAL A 117 0.38 -14.00 4.92
CA VAL A 117 -0.60 -13.79 5.99
C VAL A 117 -1.81 -14.72 5.85
N SER A 118 -2.14 -15.14 4.63
CA SER A 118 -3.23 -16.10 4.36
C SER A 118 -2.89 -17.53 4.76
N ASP A 119 -3.91 -18.33 5.09
CA ASP A 119 -3.79 -19.78 5.30
C ASP A 119 -3.38 -20.54 4.03
N VAL A 120 -3.68 -19.97 2.87
CA VAL A 120 -3.40 -20.54 1.55
C VAL A 120 -2.15 -19.89 0.97
N ASP A 121 -1.33 -20.72 0.33
CA ASP A 121 -0.18 -20.33 -0.48
C ASP A 121 -0.34 -20.94 -1.88
N ASP A 122 -1.29 -20.41 -2.64
CA ASP A 122 -1.61 -20.86 -3.99
C ASP A 122 -1.97 -19.64 -4.85
N PRO A 123 -1.17 -19.27 -5.86
CA PRO A 123 -1.45 -18.11 -6.69
C PRO A 123 -2.75 -18.23 -7.49
N THR A 124 -3.34 -19.43 -7.63
CA THR A 124 -4.65 -19.60 -8.28
C THR A 124 -5.83 -19.38 -7.33
N ASP A 125 -5.57 -19.25 -6.03
CA ASP A 125 -6.55 -18.89 -5.02
C ASP A 125 -6.42 -17.41 -4.65
N TYR A 126 -7.46 -16.62 -4.93
CA TYR A 126 -7.48 -15.18 -4.64
C TYR A 126 -7.42 -14.86 -3.13
N HIS A 127 -7.59 -15.85 -2.26
CA HIS A 127 -7.36 -15.70 -0.82
C HIS A 127 -5.87 -15.71 -0.46
N THR A 128 -4.96 -16.00 -1.39
CA THR A 128 -3.52 -15.89 -1.13
C THR A 128 -3.14 -14.42 -0.99
N ARG A 129 -2.67 -14.06 0.21
CA ARG A 129 -2.34 -12.70 0.61
C ARG A 129 -0.93 -12.67 1.20
N ARG A 130 -0.08 -11.80 0.64
CA ARG A 130 1.20 -11.42 1.21
C ARG A 130 1.21 -9.93 1.54
N VAL A 131 1.96 -9.58 2.56
CA VAL A 131 2.33 -8.21 2.90
C VAL A 131 3.77 -7.98 2.47
N ALA A 132 4.04 -6.89 1.76
CA ALA A 132 5.39 -6.42 1.54
C ALA A 132 5.86 -5.69 2.81
N LEU A 133 7.04 -6.06 3.32
CA LEU A 133 7.69 -5.42 4.45
C LEU A 133 9.09 -5.00 4.05
N ALA A 134 9.42 -3.72 4.26
CA ALA A 134 10.74 -3.19 4.00
C ALA A 134 11.29 -2.47 5.23
N GLU A 135 12.56 -2.71 5.52
CA GLU A 135 13.33 -1.94 6.50
C GLU A 135 14.19 -0.92 5.77
N THR A 136 14.11 0.34 6.18
CA THR A 136 14.79 1.45 5.52
C THR A 136 15.10 2.57 6.52
N ALA A 137 15.64 3.69 6.05
CA ALA A 137 15.91 4.85 6.89
C ALA A 137 15.35 6.13 6.26
N VAL A 138 14.68 6.95 7.06
CA VAL A 138 14.21 8.28 6.64
C VAL A 138 14.67 9.29 7.68
N ASP A 139 15.22 10.42 7.22
CA ASP A 139 15.83 11.43 8.08
C ASP A 139 16.92 10.84 9.01
N GLY A 140 17.62 9.80 8.54
CA GLY A 140 18.69 9.12 9.26
C GLY A 140 18.26 8.18 10.40
N LYS A 141 16.95 7.90 10.54
CA LYS A 141 16.40 6.98 11.55
C LYS A 141 15.78 5.76 10.87
N GLU A 142 16.00 4.57 11.45
CA GLU A 142 15.46 3.31 10.94
C GLU A 142 13.93 3.23 11.09
N LEU A 143 13.28 2.65 10.09
CA LEU A 143 11.85 2.43 10.04
C LEU A 143 11.54 1.11 9.33
N ALA A 144 10.60 0.34 9.87
CA ALA A 144 9.98 -0.76 9.14
C ALA A 144 8.65 -0.26 8.54
N VAL A 145 8.51 -0.37 7.22
CA VAL A 145 7.32 0.03 6.46
C VAL A 145 6.66 -1.21 5.84
N ALA A 146 5.34 -1.30 5.95
CA ALA A 146 4.57 -2.40 5.37
C ALA A 146 3.46 -1.88 4.44
N SER A 147 3.39 -2.44 3.23
CA SER A 147 2.25 -2.25 2.31
C SER A 147 1.28 -3.42 2.48
N VAL A 148 0.06 -3.09 2.91
CA VAL A 148 -0.91 -4.05 3.45
C VAL A 148 -2.15 -4.09 2.56
N HIS A 149 -2.57 -5.30 2.17
CA HIS A 149 -3.88 -5.56 1.56
C HIS A 149 -4.47 -6.82 2.22
N LEU A 150 -5.40 -6.64 3.16
CA LEU A 150 -5.99 -7.73 3.95
C LEU A 150 -7.44 -8.01 3.56
N SER A 151 -7.92 -9.16 4.00
CA SER A 151 -9.30 -9.59 3.83
C SER A 151 -10.26 -8.85 4.79
N TRP A 152 -11.56 -8.99 4.53
CA TRP A 152 -12.62 -8.48 5.40
C TRP A 152 -12.69 -9.22 6.74
N TRP A 153 -13.28 -8.58 7.76
CA TRP A 153 -13.46 -9.14 9.10
C TRP A 153 -14.04 -10.56 9.12
N ASP A 154 -14.99 -10.87 8.25
CA ASP A 154 -15.68 -12.17 8.19
C ASP A 154 -15.09 -13.12 7.15
N LYS A 155 -13.94 -12.77 6.55
CA LYS A 155 -13.31 -13.48 5.44
C LYS A 155 -11.81 -13.77 5.65
N GLY A 156 -11.36 -13.88 6.90
CA GLY A 156 -9.99 -14.33 7.24
C GLY A 156 -9.07 -13.26 7.82
N PHE A 157 -9.56 -12.03 8.00
CA PHE A 157 -8.78 -10.93 8.57
C PHE A 157 -8.12 -11.29 9.91
N GLN A 158 -8.82 -12.02 10.78
CA GLN A 158 -8.33 -12.31 12.14
C GLN A 158 -7.05 -13.13 12.11
N GLU A 159 -7.03 -14.17 11.29
CA GLU A 159 -5.88 -15.06 11.11
C GLU A 159 -4.73 -14.33 10.41
N GLU A 160 -5.05 -13.56 9.36
CA GLU A 160 -4.08 -12.74 8.63
C GLU A 160 -3.41 -11.72 9.55
N TRP A 161 -4.21 -10.96 10.30
CA TRP A 161 -3.72 -9.96 11.25
C TRP A 161 -2.89 -10.61 12.37
N ALA A 162 -3.34 -11.74 12.92
CA ALA A 162 -2.59 -12.42 13.98
C ALA A 162 -1.20 -12.88 13.53
N ARG A 163 -1.08 -13.38 12.29
CA ARG A 163 0.21 -13.78 11.69
C ARG A 163 1.10 -12.59 11.43
N PHE A 164 0.52 -11.53 10.87
CA PHE A 164 1.26 -10.31 10.59
C PHE A 164 1.77 -9.67 11.88
N GLU A 165 0.92 -9.55 12.89
CA GLU A 165 1.25 -9.02 14.21
C GLU A 165 2.38 -9.81 14.89
N ALA A 166 2.39 -11.14 14.75
CA ALA A 166 3.45 -11.98 15.30
C ALA A 166 4.83 -11.64 14.70
N VAL A 167 4.91 -11.39 13.39
CA VAL A 167 6.15 -10.97 12.73
C VAL A 167 6.57 -9.57 13.19
N LEU A 168 5.63 -8.64 13.27
CA LEU A 168 5.91 -7.26 13.67
C LEU A 168 6.40 -7.14 15.12
N LYS A 169 5.93 -8.01 16.03
CA LYS A 169 6.40 -8.04 17.44
C LYS A 169 7.89 -8.34 17.55
N GLU A 170 8.41 -9.22 16.70
CA GLU A 170 9.81 -9.64 16.72
C GLU A 170 10.76 -8.58 16.13
N LEU A 171 10.24 -7.63 15.35
CA LEU A 171 11.05 -6.59 14.71
C LEU A 171 11.68 -5.62 15.70
N ASN A 172 10.94 -5.24 16.75
CA ASN A 172 11.37 -4.23 17.71
C ASN A 172 11.91 -2.95 17.06
N LYS A 173 11.22 -2.46 16.01
CA LYS A 173 11.53 -1.23 15.27
C LYS A 173 10.31 -0.32 15.22
N PRO A 174 10.48 1.00 15.00
CA PRO A 174 9.36 1.87 14.65
C PRO A 174 8.65 1.34 13.41
N LEU A 175 7.31 1.37 13.43
CA LEU A 175 6.48 0.81 12.36
C LEU A 175 5.69 1.90 11.64
N LEU A 176 5.54 1.73 10.32
CA LEU A 176 4.56 2.40 9.48
C LEU A 176 3.84 1.33 8.66
N LEU A 177 2.59 1.04 8.98
CA LEU A 177 1.75 0.06 8.27
C LEU A 177 0.71 0.81 7.48
N ALA A 178 0.63 0.60 6.17
CA ALA A 178 -0.27 1.37 5.33
C ALA A 178 -0.85 0.55 4.18
N GLY A 179 -2.07 0.90 3.79
CA GLY A 179 -2.77 0.28 2.67
C GLY A 179 -4.23 0.00 2.99
N ASP A 180 -4.81 -0.93 2.23
CA ASP A 180 -6.20 -1.35 2.35
C ASP A 180 -6.35 -2.48 3.36
N PHE A 181 -7.02 -2.21 4.47
CA PHE A 181 -7.27 -3.22 5.49
C PHE A 181 -8.64 -3.88 5.32
N ASN A 182 -9.49 -3.46 4.37
CA ASN A 182 -10.87 -3.94 4.16
C ASN A 182 -11.77 -3.95 5.40
N ASN A 183 -11.42 -3.14 6.40
CA ASN A 183 -12.11 -3.10 7.69
C ASN A 183 -12.49 -1.66 8.02
N PRO A 184 -13.78 -1.30 8.03
CA PRO A 184 -14.21 0.08 8.22
C PRO A 184 -13.85 0.67 9.57
N ALA A 185 -13.57 1.96 9.58
CA ALA A 185 -13.18 2.67 10.80
C ALA A 185 -14.25 2.53 11.89
N GLY A 186 -13.81 2.24 13.11
CA GLY A 186 -14.68 2.02 14.27
C GLY A 186 -15.28 0.62 14.41
N GLN A 187 -15.11 -0.26 13.41
CA GLN A 187 -15.61 -1.65 13.45
C GLN A 187 -14.54 -2.63 13.97
N GLU A 188 -14.89 -3.92 14.03
CA GLU A 188 -14.14 -4.97 14.73
C GLU A 188 -12.69 -5.09 14.27
N GLY A 189 -12.42 -5.15 12.97
CA GLY A 189 -11.05 -5.25 12.46
C GLY A 189 -10.21 -4.03 12.80
N TYR A 190 -10.77 -2.83 12.70
CA TYR A 190 -10.12 -1.59 13.13
C TYR A 190 -9.80 -1.59 14.63
N GLN A 191 -10.74 -2.02 15.47
CA GLN A 191 -10.53 -2.13 16.92
C GLN A 191 -9.47 -3.18 17.26
N ALA A 192 -9.41 -4.30 16.52
CA ALA A 192 -8.41 -5.34 16.71
C ALA A 192 -6.99 -4.83 16.44
N ILE A 193 -6.80 -4.01 15.39
CA ILE A 193 -5.51 -3.37 15.09
C ILE A 193 -5.09 -2.43 16.23
N LEU A 194 -6.00 -1.58 16.70
CA LEU A 194 -5.69 -0.63 17.78
C LEU A 194 -5.49 -1.29 19.15
N ALA A 195 -6.15 -2.42 19.40
CA ALA A 195 -5.97 -3.20 20.62
C ALA A 195 -4.65 -4.01 20.63
N SER A 196 -3.95 -4.04 19.50
CA SER A 196 -2.67 -4.73 19.35
C SER A 196 -1.63 -4.28 20.39
N PRO A 197 -0.82 -5.19 20.95
CA PRO A 197 0.31 -4.83 21.80
C PRO A 197 1.44 -4.12 21.04
N LEU A 198 1.36 -3.99 19.71
CA LEU A 198 2.31 -3.20 18.90
C LEU A 198 2.26 -1.69 19.23
N GLY A 199 1.23 -1.22 19.95
CA GLY A 199 1.15 0.17 20.39
C GLY A 199 0.90 1.16 19.24
N LEU A 200 0.22 0.70 18.20
CA LEU A 200 -0.10 1.47 17.00
C LEU A 200 -1.05 2.63 17.32
N GLN A 201 -0.89 3.71 16.56
CA GLN A 201 -1.83 4.83 16.49
C GLN A 201 -2.35 4.96 15.04
N ASP A 202 -3.63 5.27 14.87
CA ASP A 202 -4.18 5.68 13.59
C ASP A 202 -3.70 7.10 13.27
N ALA A 203 -2.89 7.24 12.21
CA ALA A 203 -2.32 8.53 11.84
C ALA A 203 -3.38 9.57 11.49
N PHE A 204 -4.52 9.17 10.91
CA PHE A 204 -5.61 10.09 10.59
C PHE A 204 -6.23 10.64 11.88
N GLU A 205 -6.36 9.84 12.92
CA GLU A 205 -6.95 10.30 14.18
C GLU A 205 -6.03 11.24 14.95
N VAL A 206 -4.71 11.00 14.93
CA VAL A 206 -3.73 11.78 15.70
C VAL A 206 -3.09 12.93 14.93
N ALA A 207 -3.36 13.09 13.63
CA ALA A 207 -2.84 14.18 12.80
C ALA A 207 -3.23 15.56 13.37
N GLN A 208 -2.27 16.50 13.37
CA GLN A 208 -2.55 17.88 13.79
C GLN A 208 -3.48 18.58 12.79
N GLU A 209 -3.26 18.35 11.50
CA GLU A 209 -4.14 18.78 10.42
C GLU A 209 -4.64 17.59 9.61
N LYS A 210 -5.95 17.50 9.38
CA LYS A 210 -6.54 16.44 8.58
C LYS A 210 -7.64 16.94 7.66
N SER A 211 -7.77 16.31 6.49
CA SER A 211 -8.84 16.63 5.55
C SER A 211 -9.32 15.40 4.77
N GLY A 212 -10.60 15.41 4.42
CA GLY A 212 -11.30 14.21 3.97
C GLY A 212 -11.68 13.30 5.15
N SER A 213 -12.29 12.16 4.85
CA SER A 213 -12.68 11.20 5.89
C SER A 213 -12.86 9.78 5.36
N TYR A 214 -13.32 9.62 4.12
CA TYR A 214 -13.54 8.32 3.50
C TYR A 214 -12.44 8.06 2.49
N THR A 215 -12.12 6.79 2.29
CA THR A 215 -11.09 6.33 1.34
C THR A 215 -11.69 5.55 0.19
N VAL A 216 -12.99 5.22 0.25
CA VAL A 216 -13.73 4.64 -0.86
C VAL A 216 -15.12 5.28 -1.00
N PRO A 217 -15.59 5.53 -2.23
CA PRO A 217 -16.98 5.89 -2.48
C PRO A 217 -17.94 4.70 -2.25
N PRO A 218 -19.27 4.92 -2.28
CA PRO A 218 -20.23 3.82 -2.31
C PRO A 218 -20.03 2.90 -3.53
N GLU A 219 -20.36 1.62 -3.37
CA GLU A 219 -20.39 0.60 -4.44
C GLU A 219 -19.11 0.43 -5.29
N ILE A 220 -17.96 0.19 -4.64
CA ILE A 220 -16.74 -0.29 -5.32
C ILE A 220 -16.67 -1.82 -5.38
N ASP A 221 -15.64 -2.37 -6.03
CA ASP A 221 -15.43 -3.82 -6.02
C ASP A 221 -15.16 -4.32 -4.59
N GLY A 222 -15.59 -5.55 -4.29
CA GLY A 222 -15.57 -6.09 -2.92
C GLY A 222 -16.61 -5.49 -1.95
N TRP A 223 -17.20 -4.33 -2.23
CA TRP A 223 -18.19 -3.63 -1.39
C TRP A 223 -19.56 -3.39 -2.08
N LYS A 224 -19.92 -4.26 -3.03
CA LYS A 224 -21.19 -4.15 -3.78
C LYS A 224 -22.42 -4.09 -2.86
N GLY A 225 -23.28 -3.09 -3.08
CA GLY A 225 -24.49 -2.86 -2.30
C GLY A 225 -24.29 -2.02 -1.05
N ASN A 226 -23.07 -1.60 -0.74
CA ASN A 226 -22.80 -0.61 0.29
C ASN A 226 -23.18 0.80 -0.21
N THR A 227 -24.06 1.49 0.51
CA THR A 227 -24.63 2.78 0.09
C THR A 227 -23.90 4.00 0.66
N GLU A 228 -23.02 3.78 1.64
CA GLU A 228 -22.30 4.85 2.35
C GLU A 228 -20.80 4.78 2.04
N PRO A 229 -20.09 5.91 1.90
CA PRO A 229 -18.64 5.88 1.74
C PRO A 229 -17.97 5.32 3.02
N LEU A 230 -16.82 4.66 2.86
CA LEU A 230 -16.11 4.00 3.96
C LEU A 230 -14.66 4.50 4.08
N ARG A 231 -14.09 4.35 5.27
CA ARG A 231 -12.64 4.46 5.52
C ARG A 231 -12.12 3.07 5.82
N ILE A 232 -11.45 2.47 4.85
CA ILE A 232 -10.87 1.12 4.94
C ILE A 232 -9.36 1.12 4.66
N ASP A 233 -8.84 2.22 4.13
CA ASP A 233 -7.42 2.45 3.95
C ASP A 233 -6.87 3.26 5.12
N TYR A 234 -5.66 2.91 5.56
CA TYR A 234 -5.08 3.48 6.76
C TYR A 234 -3.60 3.76 6.63
N VAL A 235 -3.12 4.61 7.52
CA VAL A 235 -1.71 4.72 7.90
C VAL A 235 -1.65 4.53 9.41
N PHE A 236 -1.19 3.37 9.87
CA PHE A 236 -0.92 3.09 11.27
C PHE A 236 0.57 3.28 11.56
N THR A 237 0.90 3.91 12.69
CA THR A 237 2.29 4.15 13.07
C THR A 237 2.55 3.77 14.52
N THR A 238 3.80 3.48 14.89
CA THR A 238 4.18 3.52 16.30
C THR A 238 4.36 4.97 16.78
N LYS A 239 4.36 5.17 18.10
CA LYS A 239 4.26 6.49 18.71
C LYS A 239 5.54 7.34 18.61
N GLU A 240 6.64 6.80 18.13
CA GLU A 240 7.86 7.53 17.80
C GLU A 240 7.65 8.53 16.65
N LEU A 241 6.61 8.32 15.83
CA LEU A 241 6.20 9.23 14.77
C LEU A 241 5.11 10.19 15.30
N ALA A 242 5.32 11.48 15.08
CA ALA A 242 4.30 12.51 15.15
C ALA A 242 3.70 12.69 13.75
N VAL A 243 2.39 12.90 13.69
CA VAL A 243 1.67 13.12 12.42
C VAL A 243 1.34 14.59 12.31
N GLU A 244 2.05 15.31 11.44
CA GLU A 244 1.83 16.73 11.20
C GLU A 244 0.53 16.91 10.42
N ASN A 245 0.40 16.22 9.30
CA ASN A 245 -0.85 16.20 8.55
C ASN A 245 -1.14 14.84 7.92
N LEU A 246 -2.44 14.61 7.67
CA LEU A 246 -2.92 13.51 6.85
C LEU A 246 -4.13 13.94 6.04
N HIS A 247 -4.06 13.80 4.72
CA HIS A 247 -5.11 14.20 3.80
C HIS A 247 -5.51 13.04 2.90
N VAL A 248 -6.83 12.86 2.74
CA VAL A 248 -7.38 12.08 1.63
C VAL A 248 -7.11 12.84 0.33
N VAL A 249 -6.58 12.14 -0.67
CA VAL A 249 -6.24 12.66 -2.00
C VAL A 249 -6.83 11.75 -3.08
N PHE A 250 -6.91 12.26 -4.30
CA PHE A 250 -7.53 11.56 -5.45
C PHE A 250 -9.02 11.25 -5.25
N ASP A 251 -9.73 12.15 -4.56
CA ASP A 251 -11.15 11.97 -4.19
C ASP A 251 -12.15 12.37 -5.30
N GLY A 252 -11.65 12.81 -6.46
CA GLY A 252 -12.47 13.32 -7.56
C GLY A 252 -13.09 14.70 -7.30
N ASN A 253 -12.84 15.30 -6.13
CA ASN A 253 -13.37 16.61 -5.75
C ASN A 253 -12.26 17.66 -5.66
N LYS A 254 -11.29 17.45 -4.75
CA LYS A 254 -10.14 18.37 -4.57
C LYS A 254 -9.00 18.05 -5.52
N SER A 255 -8.87 16.79 -5.95
CA SER A 255 -7.94 16.38 -6.99
C SER A 255 -8.58 15.28 -7.85
N PRO A 256 -8.14 15.11 -9.11
CA PRO A 256 -8.67 14.07 -9.98
C PRO A 256 -8.56 12.68 -9.35
N GLN A 257 -9.57 11.84 -9.55
CA GLN A 257 -9.59 10.47 -9.06
C GLN A 257 -8.75 9.57 -9.96
N VAL A 258 -7.90 8.74 -9.36
CA VAL A 258 -6.95 7.88 -10.09
C VAL A 258 -7.16 6.38 -9.85
N SER A 259 -8.05 6.02 -8.94
CA SER A 259 -8.42 4.64 -8.57
C SER A 259 -9.85 4.64 -8.04
N ASP A 260 -10.46 3.48 -7.88
CA ASP A 260 -11.73 3.33 -7.15
C ASP A 260 -11.54 3.57 -5.63
N HIS A 261 -10.30 3.51 -5.14
CA HIS A 261 -9.88 4.03 -3.85
C HIS A 261 -9.31 5.46 -3.94
N TYR A 262 -9.42 6.18 -2.84
CA TYR A 262 -8.75 7.46 -2.60
C TYR A 262 -7.45 7.23 -1.84
N GLY A 263 -6.42 8.00 -2.16
CA GLY A 263 -5.12 7.90 -1.51
C GLY A 263 -5.07 8.62 -0.17
N LEU A 264 -4.10 8.25 0.66
CA LEU A 264 -3.75 8.97 1.88
C LEU A 264 -2.34 9.55 1.76
N ASN A 265 -2.25 10.87 1.81
CA ASN A 265 -1.00 11.62 1.85
C ASN A 265 -0.73 12.10 3.27
N ALA A 266 0.46 11.83 3.81
CA ALA A 266 0.82 12.23 5.16
C ALA A 266 2.20 12.90 5.24
N ILE A 267 2.33 13.85 6.16
CA ILE A 267 3.62 14.37 6.64
C ILE A 267 3.84 13.86 8.06
N LEU A 268 4.90 13.07 8.21
CA LEU A 268 5.30 12.41 9.44
C LEU A 268 6.66 12.95 9.89
N ASN A 269 6.81 13.15 11.19
CA ASN A 269 8.03 13.64 11.81
C ASN A 269 8.44 12.72 12.95
N TRP A 270 9.73 12.46 13.08
CA TRP A 270 10.24 11.78 14.26
C TRP A 270 10.12 12.68 15.49
N LYS A 271 9.65 12.11 16.61
CA LYS A 271 9.69 12.78 17.91
C LYS A 271 11.12 12.82 18.48
#